data_AF-A0A9X2GGR6-F1
#
_entry.id   AF-A0A9X2GGR6-F1
#
_cell.length_a   1.000
_cell.length_b   1.000
_cell.length_c   1.000
_cell.angle_alpha   90.00
_cell.angle_beta   90.00
_cell.angle_gamma   90.00
#
_symmetry.space_group_name_H-M   'P 1'
#
loop_
_entity.id
_entity.type
_entity.pdbx_description
1 polymer ?
#
loop_
_entity_poly.entity_id
_entity_poly.type
_entity_poly.pdbx_seq_one_letter_code
_entity_poly.pdbx_strand_id
1 'polypeptide(L)'
;MPADTPVYEKNGWTADAHLATEAALHHFDLRTAFVKWLDDHVEAQHENGVVPRIIPSSGWGYGPDPAWSASMVLIPWNHCWEYGDLTILDRYAEPMFRYTDRLLDLAGDGVWPLHSWGDWLSPGHQFAPEGPAPTATMVLHRIATRTVAICRELGLDTRRSHYEQAARRIAAAYREAFLDEATATYRSPLAGCRQTCQSASATVPSVCCPGPTPAPFRSRWIEKAVIDVARAARPPSGSLAEITTPPGGGPAPERPPMPQRPPMPQRPPMTGRPAGCGRGL
;
A
#
# COMPACT_ATOMS: atom_id res chain seq x y z
N MET A 1 -7.97 -15.61 6.37
CA MET A 1 -7.25 -14.34 6.47
C MET A 1 -5.92 -14.47 5.74
N PRO A 2 -5.41 -13.42 5.09
CA PRO A 2 -4.00 -13.36 4.67
C PRO A 2 -3.12 -13.41 5.92
N ALA A 3 -2.14 -14.31 5.98
CA ALA A 3 -1.22 -14.45 7.10
C ALA A 3 0.18 -13.95 6.73
N ASP A 4 0.90 -13.35 7.68
CA ASP A 4 2.28 -12.89 7.50
C ASP A 4 3.24 -14.05 7.16
N THR A 5 3.16 -15.12 7.95
CA THR A 5 4.04 -16.29 7.83
C THR A 5 3.24 -17.57 8.01
N PRO A 6 3.45 -18.60 7.18
CA PRO A 6 2.71 -19.85 7.30
C PRO A 6 3.24 -20.76 8.42
N VAL A 7 4.45 -20.50 8.94
CA VAL A 7 5.14 -21.38 9.90
C VAL A 7 5.09 -20.84 11.32
N TYR A 8 5.39 -19.56 11.52
CA TYR A 8 5.55 -18.97 12.84
C TYR A 8 4.22 -18.39 13.33
N GLU A 9 4.03 -17.09 13.17
CA GLU A 9 2.94 -16.33 13.79
C GLU A 9 1.57 -16.69 13.22
N LYS A 10 1.47 -16.81 11.89
CA LYS A 10 0.20 -17.08 11.18
C LYS A 10 -0.87 -16.02 11.47
N ASN A 11 -0.43 -14.79 11.70
CA ASN A 11 -1.27 -13.67 12.11
C ASN A 11 -1.75 -12.88 10.89
N GLY A 12 -2.99 -12.39 10.97
CA GLY A 12 -3.57 -11.54 9.93
C GLY A 12 -3.10 -10.09 10.04
N TRP A 13 -1.80 -9.85 9.89
CA TRP A 13 -1.23 -8.52 9.90
C TRP A 13 -1.78 -7.68 8.75
N THR A 14 -2.39 -6.54 9.10
CA THR A 14 -3.13 -5.71 8.15
C THR A 14 -2.22 -5.04 7.12
N ALA A 15 -0.99 -4.70 7.53
CA ALA A 15 0.03 -4.09 6.69
C ALA A 15 0.42 -5.00 5.52
N ASP A 16 0.87 -6.21 5.87
CA ASP A 16 1.31 -7.26 4.96
C ASP A 16 0.22 -7.57 3.93
N ALA A 17 -1.03 -7.69 4.42
CA ALA A 17 -2.17 -7.94 3.57
C ALA A 17 -2.40 -6.81 2.55
N HIS A 18 -2.50 -5.55 2.98
CA HIS A 18 -2.84 -4.46 2.06
C HIS A 18 -1.73 -4.18 1.04
N LEU A 19 -0.46 -4.37 1.44
CA LEU A 19 0.69 -4.25 0.55
C LEU A 19 0.74 -5.37 -0.51
N ALA A 20 0.33 -6.59 -0.15
CA ALA A 20 0.29 -7.72 -1.07
C ALA A 20 -1.00 -7.83 -1.89
N THR A 21 -2.05 -7.08 -1.54
CA THR A 21 -3.41 -7.30 -2.06
C THR A 21 -3.50 -7.19 -3.57
N GLU A 22 -2.88 -6.17 -4.20
CA GLU A 22 -2.95 -6.00 -5.66
C GLU A 22 -2.35 -7.21 -6.40
N ALA A 23 -1.17 -7.68 -5.97
CA ALA A 23 -0.55 -8.87 -6.54
C ALA A 23 -1.40 -10.12 -6.29
N ALA A 24 -1.95 -10.29 -5.08
CA ALA A 24 -2.75 -11.45 -4.73
C ALA A 24 -4.04 -11.55 -5.58
N LEU A 25 -4.73 -10.43 -5.75
CA LEU A 25 -5.97 -10.33 -6.53
C LEU A 25 -5.75 -10.66 -8.03
N HIS A 26 -4.61 -10.26 -8.60
CA HIS A 26 -4.28 -10.60 -9.99
C HIS A 26 -4.00 -12.09 -10.23
N HIS A 27 -3.56 -12.81 -9.20
CA HIS A 27 -3.14 -14.21 -9.34
C HIS A 27 -4.21 -15.21 -8.88
N PHE A 28 -5.13 -14.80 -8.01
CA PHE A 28 -6.07 -15.69 -7.36
C PHE A 28 -7.46 -15.06 -7.27
N ASP A 29 -8.51 -15.89 -7.40
CA ASP A 29 -9.86 -15.47 -7.07
C ASP A 29 -10.03 -15.46 -5.54
N LEU A 30 -9.99 -14.24 -4.98
CA LEU A 30 -10.06 -13.99 -3.55
C LEU A 30 -11.33 -13.25 -3.14
N ARG A 31 -12.36 -13.21 -4.00
CA ARG A 31 -13.62 -12.47 -3.73
C ARG A 31 -14.20 -12.82 -2.37
N THR A 32 -14.49 -14.10 -2.17
CA THR A 32 -15.10 -14.59 -0.93
C THR A 32 -14.16 -14.46 0.27
N ALA A 33 -12.87 -14.72 0.07
CA ALA A 33 -11.88 -14.70 1.15
C ALA A 33 -11.68 -13.29 1.71
N PHE A 34 -11.62 -12.27 0.85
CA PHE A 34 -11.49 -10.88 1.28
C PHE A 34 -12.80 -10.34 1.84
N VAL A 35 -13.96 -10.67 1.27
CA VAL A 35 -15.25 -10.27 1.86
C VAL A 35 -15.37 -10.76 3.31
N LYS A 36 -15.10 -12.05 3.56
CA LYS A 36 -15.10 -12.61 4.92
C LYS A 36 -14.14 -11.84 5.82
N TRP A 37 -12.92 -11.58 5.35
CA TRP A 37 -11.91 -10.91 6.18
C TRP A 37 -12.21 -9.42 6.41
N LEU A 38 -12.91 -8.76 5.49
CA LEU A 38 -13.42 -7.40 5.69
C LEU A 38 -14.57 -7.38 6.70
N ASP A 39 -15.40 -8.42 6.76
CA ASP A 39 -16.37 -8.56 7.86
C ASP A 39 -15.64 -8.65 9.21
N ASP A 40 -14.54 -9.42 9.30
CA ASP A 40 -13.70 -9.46 10.50
C ASP A 40 -13.11 -8.06 10.85
N HIS A 41 -12.85 -7.21 9.84
CA HIS A 41 -12.40 -5.83 10.08
C HIS A 41 -13.50 -4.97 10.70
N VAL A 42 -14.73 -5.09 10.22
CA VAL A 42 -15.88 -4.35 10.75
C VAL A 42 -16.15 -4.77 12.19
N GLU A 43 -16.09 -6.06 12.49
CA GLU A 43 -16.26 -6.58 13.85
C GLU A 43 -15.14 -6.13 14.80
N ALA A 44 -13.91 -6.02 14.30
CA ALA A 44 -12.76 -5.56 15.09
C ALA A 44 -12.65 -4.02 15.19
N GLN A 45 -13.44 -3.25 14.43
CA GLN A 45 -13.35 -1.80 14.45
C GLN A 45 -13.98 -1.24 15.74
N HIS A 46 -13.20 -0.47 16.49
CA HIS A 46 -13.73 0.26 17.64
C HIS A 46 -14.73 1.35 17.22
N GLU A 47 -15.62 1.74 18.13
CA GLU A 47 -16.59 2.83 17.90
C GLU A 47 -15.93 4.14 17.45
N ASN A 48 -14.70 4.39 17.89
CA ASN A 48 -13.90 5.55 17.49
C ASN A 48 -13.24 5.42 16.10
N GLY A 49 -13.50 4.34 15.35
CA GLY A 49 -12.98 4.11 14.00
C GLY A 49 -11.63 3.40 13.91
N VAL A 50 -10.92 3.22 15.03
CA VAL A 50 -9.62 2.51 15.03
C VAL A 50 -9.82 1.03 14.77
N VAL A 51 -8.99 0.46 13.91
CA VAL A 51 -8.87 -0.98 13.68
C VAL A 51 -7.51 -1.46 14.22
N PRO A 52 -7.39 -2.72 14.64
CA PRO A 52 -6.11 -3.26 15.10
C PRO A 52 -5.17 -3.59 13.93
N ARG A 53 -3.86 -3.66 14.22
CA ARG A 53 -2.84 -4.09 13.26
C ARG A 53 -2.90 -5.58 12.89
N ILE A 54 -3.63 -6.39 13.66
CA ILE A 54 -3.85 -7.82 13.39
C ILE A 54 -5.34 -8.09 13.41
N ILE A 55 -5.84 -8.74 12.37
CA ILE A 55 -7.26 -9.12 12.24
C ILE A 55 -7.34 -10.57 11.77
N PRO A 56 -8.05 -11.48 12.48
CA PRO A 56 -8.76 -11.26 13.75
C PRO A 56 -7.81 -10.88 14.90
N SER A 57 -8.28 -10.02 15.82
CA SER A 57 -7.51 -9.60 16.99
C SER A 57 -7.89 -10.41 18.23
N SER A 58 -6.91 -10.76 19.06
CA SER A 58 -7.13 -11.30 20.41
C SER A 58 -7.28 -10.22 21.49
N GLY A 59 -7.66 -8.99 21.11
CA GLY A 59 -7.85 -7.87 22.01
C GLY A 59 -6.64 -6.92 22.13
N TRP A 60 -5.61 -7.10 21.31
CA TRP A 60 -4.43 -6.23 21.27
C TRP A 60 -4.16 -5.72 19.84
N GLY A 61 -3.11 -4.91 19.70
CA GLY A 61 -2.72 -4.35 18.40
C GLY A 61 -3.56 -3.12 18.01
N TYR A 62 -4.43 -2.66 18.90
CA TYR A 62 -5.15 -1.41 18.78
C TYR A 62 -4.19 -0.24 18.97
N GLY A 63 -4.15 0.62 17.96
CA GLY A 63 -3.36 1.83 17.93
C GLY A 63 -3.42 2.39 16.51
N PRO A 64 -3.84 3.64 16.32
CA PRO A 64 -3.98 4.21 14.99
C PRO A 64 -2.61 4.22 14.30
N ASP A 65 -2.51 3.58 13.14
CA ASP A 65 -1.28 3.54 12.36
C ASP A 65 -1.65 3.49 10.88
N PRO A 66 -1.61 4.61 10.15
CA PRO A 66 -2.00 4.66 8.74
C PRO A 66 -1.19 3.69 7.90
N ALA A 67 0.11 3.53 8.17
CA ALA A 67 0.98 2.67 7.38
C ALA A 67 0.59 1.19 7.48
N TRP A 68 0.09 0.77 8.65
CA TRP A 68 -0.24 -0.64 8.90
C TRP A 68 -1.72 -0.95 8.74
N SER A 69 -2.60 -0.07 9.21
CA SER A 69 -4.04 -0.31 9.24
C SER A 69 -4.80 0.08 7.97
N ALA A 70 -4.10 0.51 6.90
CA ALA A 70 -4.72 0.99 5.67
C ALA A 70 -5.60 -0.05 4.95
N SER A 71 -5.52 -1.33 5.35
CA SER A 71 -6.32 -2.43 4.82
C SER A 71 -7.82 -2.12 4.80
N MET A 72 -8.33 -1.41 5.82
CA MET A 72 -9.74 -1.04 5.93
C MET A 72 -10.24 -0.28 4.69
N VAL A 73 -9.40 0.54 4.04
CA VAL A 73 -9.77 1.33 2.86
C VAL A 73 -9.16 0.79 1.57
N LEU A 74 -7.88 0.37 1.62
CA LEU A 74 -7.15 -0.02 0.41
C LEU A 74 -7.61 -1.38 -0.14
N ILE A 75 -8.04 -2.31 0.71
CA ILE A 75 -8.49 -3.63 0.23
C ILE A 75 -9.86 -3.55 -0.44
N PRO A 76 -10.90 -2.90 0.13
CA PRO A 76 -12.17 -2.72 -0.59
C PRO A 76 -11.99 -1.99 -1.92
N TRP A 77 -11.14 -0.96 -1.95
CA TRP A 77 -10.80 -0.24 -3.19
C TRP A 77 -10.17 -1.16 -4.25
N ASN A 78 -9.12 -1.90 -3.88
CA ASN A 78 -8.42 -2.80 -4.80
C ASN A 78 -9.32 -3.95 -5.25
N HIS A 79 -10.15 -4.49 -4.35
CA HIS A 79 -11.14 -5.52 -4.65
C HIS A 79 -12.17 -5.03 -5.66
N CYS A 80 -12.72 -3.83 -5.46
CA CYS A 80 -13.64 -3.19 -6.40
C CYS A 80 -12.98 -3.03 -7.78
N TRP A 81 -11.73 -2.57 -7.81
CA TRP A 81 -11.02 -2.32 -9.05
C TRP A 81 -10.72 -3.61 -9.83
N GLU A 82 -10.26 -4.67 -9.16
CA GLU A 82 -9.97 -5.95 -9.82
C GLU A 82 -11.23 -6.60 -10.39
N TYR A 83 -12.32 -6.57 -9.63
CA TYR A 83 -13.50 -7.37 -9.94
C TYR A 83 -14.65 -6.58 -10.58
N GLY A 84 -14.55 -5.26 -10.65
CA GLY A 84 -15.59 -4.36 -11.16
C GLY A 84 -16.86 -4.34 -10.31
N ASP A 85 -16.76 -4.69 -9.02
CA ASP A 85 -17.90 -4.82 -8.12
C ASP A 85 -17.97 -3.63 -7.16
N LEU A 86 -18.82 -2.66 -7.48
CA LEU A 86 -19.06 -1.47 -6.64
C LEU A 86 -19.79 -1.80 -5.33
N THR A 87 -20.47 -2.94 -5.22
CA THR A 87 -21.25 -3.29 -4.02
C THR A 87 -20.35 -3.50 -2.80
N ILE A 88 -19.08 -3.86 -3.01
CA ILE A 88 -18.07 -3.93 -1.95
C ILE A 88 -17.83 -2.57 -1.31
N LEU A 89 -17.85 -1.49 -2.11
CA LEU A 89 -17.60 -0.14 -1.61
C LEU A 89 -18.80 0.36 -0.81
N ASP A 90 -20.01 0.09 -1.30
CA ASP A 90 -21.25 0.44 -0.62
C ASP A 90 -21.37 -0.31 0.73
N ARG A 91 -21.13 -1.63 0.72
CA ARG A 91 -21.20 -2.49 1.92
C ARG A 91 -20.29 -2.01 3.05
N TYR A 92 -19.08 -1.55 2.74
CA TYR A 92 -18.09 -1.14 3.73
C TYR A 92 -17.90 0.38 3.82
N ALA A 93 -18.78 1.17 3.21
CA ALA A 93 -18.65 2.63 3.13
C ALA A 93 -18.51 3.27 4.52
N GLU A 94 -19.44 2.97 5.42
CA GLU A 94 -19.48 3.59 6.75
C GLU A 94 -18.24 3.22 7.63
N PRO A 95 -17.83 1.94 7.73
CA PRO A 95 -16.57 1.57 8.39
C PRO A 95 -15.33 2.26 7.80
N MET A 96 -15.22 2.34 6.46
CA MET A 96 -14.12 3.03 5.77
C MET A 96 -14.07 4.51 6.09
N PHE A 97 -15.23 5.16 6.12
CA PHE A 97 -15.35 6.56 6.45
C PHE A 97 -14.99 6.84 7.90
N ARG A 98 -15.54 6.06 8.84
CA ARG A 98 -15.20 6.20 10.26
C ARG A 98 -13.70 6.02 10.53
N TYR A 99 -13.07 5.06 9.85
CA TYR A 99 -11.62 4.88 9.91
C TYR A 99 -10.87 6.10 9.36
N THR A 100 -11.26 6.57 8.18
CA THR A 100 -10.62 7.73 7.54
C THR A 100 -10.77 8.98 8.41
N ASP A 101 -11.98 9.27 8.87
CA ASP A 101 -12.32 10.42 9.73
C ASP A 101 -11.47 10.40 11.00
N ARG A 102 -11.36 9.23 11.66
CA ARG A 102 -10.53 9.07 12.84
C ARG A 102 -9.06 9.41 12.60
N LEU A 103 -8.49 8.95 11.48
CA LEU A 103 -7.10 9.26 11.16
C LEU A 103 -6.91 10.75 10.85
N LEU A 104 -7.87 11.38 10.17
CA LEU A 104 -7.81 12.80 9.86
C LEU A 104 -7.89 13.66 11.14
N ASP A 105 -8.77 13.30 12.07
CA ASP A 105 -8.89 13.97 13.37
C ASP A 105 -7.58 13.88 14.17
N LEU A 106 -6.94 12.71 14.16
CA LEU A 106 -5.66 12.50 14.83
C LEU A 106 -4.50 13.23 14.17
N ALA A 107 -4.52 13.35 12.85
CA ALA A 107 -3.45 14.00 12.09
C ALA A 107 -3.46 15.53 12.23
N GLY A 108 -4.61 16.14 12.55
CA GLY A 108 -4.76 17.58 12.74
C GLY A 108 -4.21 18.38 11.55
N ASP A 109 -3.05 19.02 11.75
CA ASP A 109 -2.36 19.88 10.78
C ASP A 109 -1.79 19.13 9.56
N GLY A 110 -1.86 17.80 9.54
CA GLY A 110 -1.71 16.98 8.33
C GLY A 110 -0.48 16.09 8.30
N VAL A 111 0.54 16.33 9.13
CA VAL A 111 1.61 15.36 9.38
C VAL A 111 1.17 14.41 10.48
N TRP A 112 1.33 13.10 10.26
CA TRP A 112 0.97 12.09 11.26
C TRP A 112 1.79 12.26 12.54
N PRO A 113 1.15 12.51 13.71
CA PRO A 113 1.87 12.86 14.93
C PRO A 113 2.14 11.67 15.85
N LEU A 114 1.49 10.53 15.62
CA LEU A 114 1.55 9.38 16.51
C LEU A 114 2.59 8.35 16.04
N HIS A 115 2.83 7.37 16.90
CA HIS A 115 3.64 6.20 16.55
C HIS A 115 3.12 5.53 15.28
N SER A 116 4.05 5.00 14.50
CA SER A 116 3.79 4.14 13.35
C SER A 116 4.97 3.20 13.18
N TRP A 117 4.72 1.98 12.72
CA TRP A 117 5.77 1.03 12.42
C TRP A 117 6.46 1.33 11.08
N GLY A 118 5.86 2.20 10.25
CA GLY A 118 6.48 2.79 9.07
C GLY A 118 7.03 1.74 8.09
N ASP A 119 8.21 2.03 7.52
CA ASP A 119 8.98 1.14 6.66
C ASP A 119 9.67 0.02 7.46
N TRP A 120 8.86 -0.96 7.84
CA TRP A 120 9.29 -2.09 8.63
C TRP A 120 10.29 -2.97 7.87
N LEU A 121 11.39 -3.34 8.54
CA LEU A 121 12.49 -4.12 7.96
C LEU A 121 13.21 -3.45 6.78
N SER A 122 13.33 -2.12 6.82
CA SER A 122 14.20 -1.34 5.94
C SER A 122 15.63 -1.94 5.91
N PRO A 123 16.31 -2.08 4.75
CA PRO A 123 17.62 -2.74 4.67
C PRO A 123 18.62 -2.23 5.71
N GLY A 124 19.21 -3.15 6.48
CA GLY A 124 20.16 -2.85 7.56
C GLY A 124 19.54 -2.29 8.84
N HIS A 125 18.22 -2.24 8.96
CA HIS A 125 17.51 -1.67 10.10
C HIS A 125 16.33 -2.56 10.50
N GLN A 126 16.11 -2.71 11.81
CA GLN A 126 14.96 -3.46 12.32
C GLN A 126 13.66 -2.62 12.26
N PHE A 127 13.79 -1.30 12.39
CA PHE A 127 12.69 -0.33 12.39
C PHE A 127 12.94 0.76 11.34
N ALA A 128 11.89 1.47 10.94
CA ALA A 128 11.97 2.60 10.00
C ALA A 128 12.94 3.68 10.51
N PRO A 129 14.16 3.82 9.92
CA PRO A 129 15.14 4.77 10.42
C PRO A 129 14.74 6.23 10.17
N GLU A 130 13.90 6.48 9.16
CA GLU A 130 13.31 7.79 8.91
C GLU A 130 12.27 8.22 9.96
N GLY A 131 11.94 7.35 10.92
CA GLY A 131 10.93 7.56 11.93
C GLY A 131 9.50 7.30 11.44
N PRO A 132 8.51 7.48 12.32
CA PRO A 132 7.12 7.09 12.04
C PRO A 132 6.43 8.05 11.05
N ALA A 133 6.71 9.34 11.16
CA ALA A 133 5.93 10.38 10.49
C ALA A 133 5.98 10.34 8.95
N PRO A 134 7.14 10.14 8.28
CA PRO A 134 7.18 10.19 6.82
C PRO A 134 6.30 9.13 6.17
N THR A 135 6.47 7.87 6.56
CA THR A 135 5.72 6.76 5.93
C THR A 135 4.24 6.80 6.33
N ALA A 136 3.92 7.07 7.59
CA ALA A 136 2.53 7.18 8.04
C ALA A 136 1.77 8.33 7.35
N THR A 137 2.40 9.50 7.19
CA THR A 137 1.76 10.64 6.52
C THR A 137 1.53 10.37 5.03
N MET A 138 2.50 9.73 4.36
CA MET A 138 2.35 9.32 2.96
C MET A 138 1.19 8.33 2.77
N VAL A 139 1.06 7.34 3.65
CA VAL A 139 -0.04 6.36 3.58
C VAL A 139 -1.37 7.00 3.97
N LEU A 140 -1.39 7.94 4.93
CA LEU A 140 -2.58 8.74 5.24
C LEU A 140 -3.07 9.52 4.02
N HIS A 141 -2.17 10.14 3.26
CA HIS A 141 -2.53 10.78 2.00
C HIS A 141 -3.13 9.79 0.98
N ARG A 142 -2.54 8.59 0.88
CA ARG A 142 -3.07 7.51 0.02
C ARG A 142 -4.47 7.07 0.47
N ILE A 143 -4.71 6.93 1.77
CA ILE A 143 -6.04 6.62 2.32
C ILE A 143 -7.03 7.72 1.93
N ALA A 144 -6.72 8.99 2.23
CA ALA A 144 -7.61 10.11 1.92
C ALA A 144 -7.95 10.21 0.42
N THR A 145 -6.96 10.05 -0.46
CA THR A 145 -7.18 10.08 -1.92
C THR A 145 -7.98 8.88 -2.43
N ARG A 146 -7.84 7.70 -1.83
CA ARG A 146 -8.72 6.55 -2.14
C ARG A 146 -10.13 6.77 -1.62
N THR A 147 -10.31 7.36 -0.43
CA THR A 147 -11.63 7.71 0.09
C THR A 147 -12.33 8.74 -0.79
N VAL A 148 -11.61 9.73 -1.36
CA VAL A 148 -12.15 10.63 -2.39
C VAL A 148 -12.68 9.86 -3.60
N ALA A 149 -11.90 8.91 -4.11
CA ALA A 149 -12.30 8.10 -5.25
C ALA A 149 -13.53 7.23 -4.93
N ILE A 150 -13.57 6.62 -3.75
CA ILE A 150 -14.73 5.87 -3.25
C ILE A 150 -15.98 6.75 -3.19
N CYS A 151 -15.89 7.95 -2.60
CA CYS A 151 -17.01 8.88 -2.56
C CYS A 151 -17.50 9.26 -3.96
N ARG A 152 -16.61 9.35 -4.96
CA ARG A 152 -17.00 9.60 -6.35
C ARG A 152 -17.80 8.43 -6.93
N GLU A 153 -17.32 7.20 -6.76
CA GLU A 153 -18.04 6.01 -7.27
C GLU A 153 -19.40 5.82 -6.59
N LEU A 154 -19.55 6.24 -5.34
CA LEU A 154 -20.80 6.18 -4.57
C LEU A 154 -21.70 7.41 -4.72
N GLY A 155 -21.29 8.46 -5.46
CA GLY A 155 -22.08 9.68 -5.64
C GLY A 155 -22.22 10.57 -4.38
N LEU A 156 -21.24 10.51 -3.47
CA LEU A 156 -21.25 11.23 -2.18
C LEU A 156 -20.50 12.56 -2.25
N ASP A 157 -21.02 13.54 -3.01
CA ASP A 157 -20.32 14.79 -3.37
C ASP A 157 -19.85 15.64 -2.18
N THR A 158 -20.68 15.79 -1.14
CA THR A 158 -20.33 16.58 0.06
C THR A 158 -19.17 15.92 0.81
N ARG A 159 -19.22 14.60 1.01
CA ARG A 159 -18.18 13.83 1.70
C ARG A 159 -16.89 13.80 0.88
N ARG A 160 -17.00 13.66 -0.45
CA ARG A 160 -15.88 13.79 -1.39
C ARG A 160 -15.15 15.11 -1.19
N SER A 161 -15.88 16.22 -1.18
CA SER A 161 -15.31 17.58 -1.04
C SER A 161 -14.56 17.76 0.28
N HIS A 162 -15.04 17.16 1.37
CA HIS A 162 -14.34 17.14 2.66
C HIS A 162 -12.99 16.40 2.56
N TYR A 163 -12.98 15.18 2.03
CA TYR A 163 -11.75 14.39 1.90
C TYR A 163 -10.76 14.96 0.89
N GLU A 164 -11.23 15.62 -0.17
CA GLU A 164 -10.35 16.32 -1.11
C GLU A 164 -9.58 17.46 -0.43
N GLN A 165 -10.24 18.21 0.45
CA GLN A 165 -9.57 19.24 1.24
C GLN A 165 -8.55 18.62 2.20
N ALA A 166 -8.90 17.51 2.86
CA ALA A 166 -7.99 16.80 3.74
C ALA A 166 -6.75 16.27 3.00
N ALA A 167 -6.94 15.61 1.86
CA ALA A 167 -5.84 15.13 1.02
C ALA A 167 -4.91 16.28 0.59
N ARG A 168 -5.46 17.43 0.18
CA ARG A 168 -4.65 18.62 -0.15
C ARG A 168 -3.85 19.14 1.04
N ARG A 169 -4.44 19.20 2.23
CA ARG A 169 -3.73 19.62 3.46
C ARG A 169 -2.59 18.67 3.81
N ILE A 170 -2.84 17.36 3.82
CA ILE A 170 -1.81 16.35 4.10
C ILE A 170 -0.66 16.44 3.09
N ALA A 171 -0.99 16.61 1.80
CA ALA A 171 0.02 16.76 0.75
C ALA A 171 0.90 18.00 0.95
N ALA A 172 0.30 19.13 1.31
CA ALA A 172 1.02 20.36 1.61
C ALA A 172 1.93 20.19 2.84
N ALA A 173 1.38 19.66 3.93
CA ALA A 173 2.11 19.43 5.18
C ALA A 173 3.28 18.44 5.00
N TYR A 174 3.10 17.37 4.22
CA TYR A 174 4.17 16.43 3.89
C TYR A 174 5.32 17.11 3.12
N ARG A 175 4.98 17.95 2.14
CA ARG A 175 5.99 18.71 1.39
C ARG A 175 6.73 19.66 2.30
N GLU A 176 6.03 20.46 3.08
CA GLU A 176 6.67 21.40 4.00
C GLU A 176 7.61 20.70 5.00
N ALA A 177 7.19 19.56 5.56
CA ALA A 177 7.98 18.85 6.56
C ALA A 177 9.19 18.10 6.00
N PHE A 178 9.09 17.55 4.78
CA PHE A 178 10.06 16.56 4.28
C PHE A 178 10.69 16.91 2.94
N LEU A 179 10.22 17.89 2.18
CA LEU A 179 10.80 18.26 0.89
C LEU A 179 12.01 19.18 1.09
N ASP A 180 13.18 18.72 0.63
CA ASP A 180 14.33 19.58 0.40
C ASP A 180 14.26 20.14 -1.03
N GLU A 181 13.91 21.41 -1.16
CA GLU A 181 13.76 22.09 -2.45
C GLU A 181 15.08 22.26 -3.20
N ALA A 182 16.18 22.51 -2.49
CA ALA A 182 17.49 22.75 -3.09
C ALA A 182 17.99 21.53 -3.89
N THR A 183 17.62 20.34 -3.44
CA THR A 183 18.04 19.07 -4.06
C THR A 183 16.91 18.29 -4.70
N ALA A 184 15.67 18.81 -4.62
CA ALA A 184 14.45 18.13 -5.03
C ALA A 184 14.44 16.67 -4.55
N THR A 185 14.56 16.46 -3.23
CA THR A 185 14.41 15.15 -2.59
C THR A 185 13.60 15.25 -1.32
N TYR A 186 12.87 14.19 -1.00
CA TYR A 186 12.27 14.05 0.31
C TYR A 186 13.31 13.54 1.32
N ARG A 187 13.34 14.10 2.52
CA ARG A 187 14.26 13.70 3.56
C ARG A 187 13.55 13.66 4.90
N SER A 188 13.92 12.69 5.72
CA SER A 188 13.58 12.72 7.14
C SER A 188 14.66 13.46 7.92
N PRO A 189 14.30 14.29 8.91
CA PRO A 189 15.27 14.86 9.84
C PRO A 189 16.13 13.81 10.56
N LEU A 190 15.63 12.56 10.70
CA LEU A 190 16.29 11.50 11.47
C LEU A 190 17.30 10.69 10.64
N ALA A 191 17.04 10.48 9.35
CA ALA A 191 17.83 9.59 8.49
C ALA A 191 18.21 10.19 7.13
N GLY A 192 17.95 11.48 6.93
CA GLY A 192 18.21 12.17 5.66
C GLY A 192 17.39 11.57 4.51
N CYS A 193 18.03 11.41 3.36
CA CYS A 193 17.40 10.89 2.15
C CYS A 193 17.27 9.36 2.21
N ARG A 194 16.03 8.85 2.16
CA ARG A 194 15.71 7.41 2.09
C ARG A 194 14.85 7.12 0.86
N GLN A 195 14.93 5.90 0.34
CA GLN A 195 14.16 5.47 -0.83
C GLN A 195 12.65 5.54 -0.57
N THR A 196 12.21 5.09 0.60
CA THR A 196 10.80 5.15 1.04
C THR A 196 10.28 6.58 1.03
N CYS A 197 11.05 7.55 1.53
CA CYS A 197 10.67 8.97 1.46
C CYS A 197 10.53 9.46 0.00
N GLN A 198 11.34 8.95 -0.94
CA GLN A 198 11.21 9.33 -2.35
C GLN A 198 9.94 8.79 -3.00
N SER A 199 9.40 7.66 -2.52
CA SER A 199 8.14 7.11 -3.06
C SER A 199 6.94 8.06 -2.88
N ALA A 200 7.05 9.03 -1.97
CA ALA A 200 6.08 10.11 -1.82
C ALA A 200 5.96 10.97 -3.09
N SER A 201 7.00 11.10 -3.91
CA SER A 201 6.92 11.82 -5.20
C SER A 201 5.92 11.20 -6.19
N ALA A 202 5.62 9.90 -6.05
CA ALA A 202 4.59 9.21 -6.83
C ALA A 202 3.19 9.33 -6.21
N THR A 203 3.12 9.59 -4.90
CA THR A 203 1.88 9.45 -4.10
C THR A 203 1.33 10.80 -3.64
N VAL A 204 2.17 11.82 -3.49
CA VAL A 204 1.86 13.18 -3.01
C VAL A 204 2.16 14.16 -4.15
N PRO A 205 1.15 14.57 -4.94
CA PRO A 205 1.37 15.49 -6.05
C PRO A 205 1.76 16.89 -5.57
N SER A 206 2.54 17.60 -6.40
CA SER A 206 2.85 19.01 -6.22
C SER A 206 1.56 19.85 -6.13
N VAL A 207 1.38 20.56 -5.02
CA VAL A 207 0.23 21.45 -4.76
C VAL A 207 0.17 22.65 -5.73
N CYS A 208 1.29 22.98 -6.40
CA CYS A 208 1.33 24.08 -7.38
C CYS A 208 0.73 23.73 -8.75
N CYS A 209 0.24 22.50 -8.95
CA CYS A 209 -0.50 22.15 -10.16
C CYS A 209 -1.74 21.34 -9.78
N PRO A 210 -2.96 21.91 -9.89
CA PRO A 210 -4.17 21.09 -9.92
C PRO A 210 -4.14 20.28 -11.23
N GLY A 211 -3.49 19.11 -11.19
CA GLY A 211 -3.22 18.26 -12.35
C GLY A 211 -2.03 17.31 -12.09
N PRO A 212 -1.76 16.34 -12.98
CA PRO A 212 -0.56 15.52 -12.87
C PRO A 212 0.68 16.41 -12.78
N THR A 213 1.63 16.06 -11.89
CA THR A 213 2.89 16.78 -11.71
C THR A 213 3.53 17.03 -13.08
N PRO A 214 3.99 18.26 -13.40
CA PRO A 214 4.56 18.55 -14.71
C PRO A 214 5.62 17.51 -15.08
N ALA A 215 5.53 16.95 -16.29
CA ALA A 215 6.43 15.91 -16.80
C ALA A 215 7.94 16.15 -16.53
N PRO A 216 8.50 17.39 -16.64
CA PRO A 216 9.91 17.62 -16.33
C PRO A 216 10.26 17.54 -14.83
N PHE A 217 9.29 17.75 -13.93
CA PHE A 217 9.50 17.53 -12.50
C PHE A 217 9.35 16.04 -12.17
N ARG A 218 8.26 15.39 -12.59
CA ARG A 218 8.00 13.96 -12.34
C ARG A 218 9.12 13.05 -12.86
N SER A 219 9.70 13.37 -14.02
CA SER A 219 10.85 12.65 -14.59
C SER A 219 12.08 12.73 -13.69
N ARG A 220 12.44 13.91 -13.16
CA ARG A 220 13.59 14.06 -12.24
C ARG A 220 13.46 13.24 -10.96
N TRP A 221 12.25 13.11 -10.40
CA TRP A 221 12.00 12.29 -9.21
C TRP A 221 12.15 10.80 -9.49
N ILE A 222 11.57 10.32 -10.59
CA ILE A 222 11.69 8.92 -11.03
C ILE A 222 13.15 8.62 -11.37
N GLU A 223 13.83 9.49 -12.12
CA GLU A 223 15.26 9.36 -12.42
C GLU A 223 16.10 9.27 -11.15
N LYS A 224 15.82 10.10 -10.14
CA LYS A 224 16.56 10.09 -8.89
C LYS A 224 16.30 8.85 -8.05
N ALA A 225 15.05 8.39 -7.95
CA ALA A 225 14.73 7.12 -7.32
C ALA A 225 15.43 5.94 -8.03
N VAL A 226 15.46 5.95 -9.37
CA VAL A 226 16.20 4.97 -10.18
C VAL A 226 17.71 5.05 -9.91
N ILE A 227 18.29 6.25 -9.82
CA ILE A 227 19.70 6.44 -9.48
C ILE A 227 20.01 5.91 -8.07
N ASP A 228 19.15 6.17 -7.09
CA ASP A 228 19.34 5.70 -5.72
C ASP A 228 19.26 4.17 -5.63
N VAL A 229 18.34 3.54 -6.37
CA VAL A 229 18.29 2.07 -6.53
C VAL A 229 19.58 1.57 -7.19
N ALA A 230 20.02 2.22 -8.27
CA ALA A 230 21.24 1.82 -8.99
C ALA A 230 22.52 1.99 -8.15
N ARG A 231 22.55 2.94 -7.21
CA ARG A 231 23.66 3.12 -6.25
C ARG A 231 23.62 2.06 -5.15
N ALA A 232 22.45 1.77 -4.61
CA ALA A 232 22.27 0.74 -3.59
C ALA A 232 22.58 -0.68 -4.11
N ALA A 233 22.35 -0.92 -5.41
CA ALA A 233 22.66 -2.19 -6.07
C ALA A 233 24.16 -2.38 -6.41
N ARG A 234 25.02 -1.37 -6.23
CA ARG A 234 26.46 -1.53 -6.45
C ARG A 234 27.07 -2.30 -5.29
N PRO A 235 27.83 -3.38 -5.53
CA PRO A 235 28.60 -4.01 -4.47
C PRO A 235 29.55 -2.97 -3.87
N PRO A 236 29.82 -3.02 -2.55
CA PRO A 236 30.80 -2.14 -1.93
C PRO A 236 32.11 -2.26 -2.71
N SER A 237 32.78 -1.13 -2.93
CA SER A 237 34.08 -1.07 -3.59
C SER A 237 35.15 -1.73 -2.71
N GLY A 238 35.11 -3.06 -2.66
CA GLY A 238 36.08 -3.96 -2.09
C GLY A 238 36.32 -5.04 -3.13
N SER A 239 37.59 -5.24 -3.46
CA SER A 239 38.07 -6.18 -4.49
C SER A 239 37.33 -7.52 -4.48
N LEU A 240 36.75 -7.89 -5.63
CA LEU A 240 36.13 -9.18 -5.91
C LEU A 240 37.16 -10.32 -6.09
N ALA A 241 38.37 -10.20 -5.53
CA ALA A 241 39.48 -11.11 -5.81
C ALA A 241 39.72 -12.24 -4.77
N GLU A 242 38.98 -12.31 -3.66
CA GLU A 242 39.26 -13.32 -2.62
C GLU A 242 38.01 -14.11 -2.19
N ILE A 243 37.22 -14.64 -3.12
CA ILE A 243 36.33 -15.78 -2.83
C ILE A 243 36.33 -16.73 -4.03
N THR A 244 37.46 -17.37 -4.33
CA THR A 244 37.49 -18.52 -5.25
C THR A 244 38.43 -19.60 -4.74
N THR A 245 38.05 -20.33 -3.69
CA THR A 245 38.21 -21.80 -3.57
C THR A 245 37.74 -22.30 -2.21
N PRO A 246 36.74 -23.20 -2.14
CA PRO A 246 36.57 -24.06 -0.98
C PRO A 246 37.60 -25.22 -1.04
N PRO A 247 38.24 -25.61 0.08
CA PRO A 247 39.15 -26.75 0.07
C PRO A 247 38.34 -28.05 0.14
N GLY A 248 38.46 -28.88 -0.89
CA GLY A 248 38.13 -30.31 -0.85
C GLY A 248 36.65 -30.67 -1.02
N GLY A 249 36.31 -31.17 -2.21
CA GLY A 249 35.05 -31.87 -2.48
C GLY A 249 35.02 -32.36 -3.92
N GLY A 250 34.96 -33.68 -4.13
CA GLY A 250 34.97 -34.31 -5.47
C GLY A 250 33.78 -33.92 -6.35
N PRO A 251 33.78 -34.34 -7.64
CA PRO A 251 32.80 -33.86 -8.61
C PRO A 251 31.37 -34.30 -8.26
N ALA A 252 30.44 -33.35 -8.32
CA ALA A 252 29.01 -33.59 -8.13
C ALA A 252 28.42 -34.37 -9.32
N PRO A 253 27.46 -35.29 -9.10
CA PRO A 253 26.81 -36.03 -10.18
C PRO A 253 25.89 -35.12 -11.02
N GLU A 254 25.83 -35.39 -12.33
CA GLU A 254 24.99 -34.65 -13.29
C GLU A 254 23.50 -34.74 -12.92
N ARG A 255 22.81 -33.60 -13.02
CA ARG A 255 21.35 -33.51 -12.83
C ARG A 255 20.63 -34.04 -14.08
N PRO A 256 19.54 -34.82 -13.93
CA PRO A 256 18.70 -35.21 -15.06
C PRO A 256 17.96 -33.99 -15.66
N PRO A 257 17.64 -34.00 -16.96
CA PRO A 257 16.99 -32.88 -17.63
C PRO A 257 15.54 -32.69 -17.13
N MET A 258 15.10 -31.42 -17.05
CA MET A 258 13.74 -31.07 -16.65
C MET A 258 12.70 -31.51 -17.70
N PRO A 259 11.54 -32.05 -17.29
CA PRO A 259 10.46 -32.35 -18.21
C PRO A 259 9.85 -31.07 -18.78
N GLN A 260 9.57 -31.05 -20.09
CA GLN A 260 8.96 -29.90 -20.76
C GLN A 260 7.49 -29.73 -20.34
N ARG A 261 7.08 -28.47 -20.12
CA ARG A 261 5.70 -28.09 -19.82
C ARG A 261 4.78 -28.39 -21.01
N PRO A 262 3.58 -28.95 -20.79
CA PRO A 262 2.58 -29.04 -21.85
C PRO A 262 2.03 -27.65 -22.21
N PRO A 263 1.61 -27.43 -23.47
CA PRO A 263 1.08 -26.14 -23.92
C PRO A 263 -0.28 -25.84 -23.26
N MET A 264 -0.52 -24.56 -22.97
CA MET A 264 -1.79 -24.09 -22.41
C MET A 264 -2.94 -24.24 -23.41
N PRO A 265 -4.14 -24.68 -22.98
CA PRO A 265 -5.32 -24.69 -23.84
C PRO A 265 -5.79 -23.25 -24.13
N GLN A 266 -6.11 -22.98 -25.40
CA GLN A 266 -6.64 -21.68 -25.82
C GLN A 266 -8.09 -21.50 -25.33
N ARG A 267 -8.39 -20.31 -24.79
CA ARG A 267 -9.76 -19.92 -24.38
C ARG A 267 -10.64 -19.70 -25.62
N PRO A 268 -11.88 -20.20 -25.66
CA PRO A 268 -12.81 -19.87 -26.72
C PRO A 268 -13.32 -18.42 -26.58
N PRO A 269 -13.71 -17.76 -27.70
CA PRO A 269 -14.18 -16.39 -27.69
C PRO A 269 -15.55 -16.26 -27.00
N MET A 270 -15.69 -15.20 -26.20
CA MET A 270 -16.94 -14.84 -25.52
C MET A 270 -17.99 -14.39 -26.53
N THR A 271 -18.98 -15.24 -26.82
CA THR A 271 -20.16 -14.87 -27.61
C THR A 271 -21.31 -14.46 -26.70
N GLY A 272 -21.79 -13.22 -26.87
CA GLY A 272 -23.21 -12.84 -26.76
C GLY A 272 -23.84 -12.73 -25.36
N ARG A 273 -24.12 -11.50 -24.93
CA ARG A 273 -25.21 -11.18 -23.98
C ARG A 273 -26.56 -11.60 -24.56
N PRO A 274 -27.48 -12.19 -23.78
CA PRO A 274 -28.90 -12.11 -24.09
C PRO A 274 -29.52 -10.88 -23.41
N ALA A 275 -30.31 -10.16 -24.19
CA ALA A 275 -31.18 -9.08 -23.75
C ALA A 275 -32.46 -9.63 -23.10
N GLY A 276 -32.98 -8.89 -22.11
CA GLY A 276 -34.41 -8.66 -21.92
C GLY A 276 -35.30 -9.79 -21.39
N CYS A 277 -35.74 -9.64 -20.14
CA CYS A 277 -37.09 -10.01 -19.67
C CYS A 277 -37.32 -9.12 -18.41
N GLY A 278 -38.32 -8.24 -18.30
CA GLY A 278 -39.72 -8.37 -18.65
C GLY A 278 -40.51 -8.46 -17.33
N ARG A 279 -41.19 -7.36 -16.96
CA ARG A 279 -42.00 -7.21 -15.73
C ARG A 279 -43.10 -8.27 -15.59
N GLY A 280 -43.49 -8.62 -14.37
CA GLY A 280 -44.82 -9.17 -14.07
C GLY A 280 -44.99 -9.85 -12.71
N LEU A 281 -45.78 -9.19 -11.85
CA LEU A 281 -46.37 -9.58 -10.55
C LEU A 281 -45.46 -9.57 -9.31
#